data_AF-A0A7M2XJN2-F1
#
_entry.id   AF-A0A7M2XJN2-F1
#
_cell.length_a   1.000
_cell.length_b   1.000
_cell.length_c   1.000
_cell.angle_alpha   90.00
_cell.angle_beta   90.00
_cell.angle_gamma   90.00
#
_symmetry.space_group_name_H-M   'P 1'
#
loop_
_entity.id
_entity.type
_entity.pdbx_description
1 polymer ?
#
loop_
_entity_poly.entity_id
_entity_poly.type
_entity_poly.pdbx_seq_one_letter_code
_entity_poly.pdbx_strand_id
1 'polypeptide(L)'
;MDDHDADPPASFFETLLSEAVGPYFFELDGTEVVIPVPSADAVCDLDIVASVHEQFAALVDDDDLVDEILEVFADRPVGAFVELVGEIRSHFGVLVPPDGGFLRVVETLDLYGEDIERDLIDLRLDLYDWVREHEDTPWSKLFRILERPPEGGWFEAALKSDIELAEQIAKRKKDSGEQQASPSRPPLVGWTRDRDTNTAILETLRRIEASIFQASPKIKGRGPKTPRNLLRPLTAQERYDKYRLYVEHDDIASKVLGSRYKRLSLPDPTDD
;
A
#
# COMPACT_ATOMS: atom_id res chain seq x y z
N MET A 1 19.66 18.80 20.29
CA MET A 1 19.75 17.63 19.40
C MET A 1 18.95 16.60 20.16
N ASP A 2 17.63 16.78 20.10
CA ASP A 2 16.68 15.83 20.69
C ASP A 2 16.43 14.83 19.58
N ASP A 3 16.89 13.60 19.80
CA ASP A 3 16.39 12.44 19.09
C ASP A 3 14.91 12.35 19.43
N HIS A 4 14.07 12.73 18.47
CA HIS A 4 12.74 12.16 18.42
C HIS A 4 12.94 10.68 18.10
N ASP A 5 12.99 9.86 19.15
CA ASP A 5 12.40 8.52 19.11
C ASP A 5 10.94 8.74 18.69
N ALA A 6 10.73 8.85 17.38
CA ALA A 6 9.41 8.69 16.81
C ALA A 6 9.12 7.20 16.99
N ASP A 7 8.20 6.89 17.90
CA ASP A 7 7.59 5.56 17.93
C ASP A 7 7.29 5.17 16.48
N PRO A 8 7.67 3.96 16.04
CA PRO A 8 7.35 3.51 14.70
C PRO A 8 5.85 3.71 14.46
N PRO A 9 5.43 4.12 13.24
CA PRO A 9 4.03 4.32 12.95
C PRO A 9 3.26 3.07 13.41
N ALA A 10 2.21 3.27 14.20
CA ALA A 10 1.40 2.17 14.73
C ALA A 10 0.98 1.27 13.56
N SER A 11 1.31 -0.03 13.63
CA SER A 11 0.96 -0.98 12.58
C SER A 11 -0.56 -1.02 12.43
N PHE A 12 -1.04 -0.79 11.20
CA PHE A 12 -2.45 -0.91 10.87
C PHE A 12 -2.90 -2.36 11.05
N PHE A 13 -2.05 -3.33 10.71
CA PHE A 13 -2.33 -4.75 10.91
C PHE A 13 -2.54 -5.09 12.39
N GLU A 14 -1.68 -4.60 13.28
CA GLU A 14 -1.85 -4.81 14.74
C GLU A 14 -3.15 -4.18 15.25
N THR A 15 -3.47 -2.98 14.75
CA THR A 15 -4.73 -2.28 15.08
C THR A 15 -5.92 -3.10 14.63
N LEU A 16 -5.89 -3.63 13.40
CA LEU A 16 -6.92 -4.50 12.84
C LEU A 16 -7.12 -5.76 13.70
N LEU A 17 -6.05 -6.44 14.11
CA LEU A 17 -6.15 -7.63 14.97
C LEU A 17 -6.76 -7.28 16.35
N SER A 18 -6.28 -6.20 16.96
CA SER A 18 -6.73 -5.74 18.27
C SER A 18 -8.22 -5.40 18.28
N GLU A 19 -8.69 -4.72 17.24
CA GLU A 19 -10.10 -4.33 17.11
C GLU A 19 -10.99 -5.48 16.58
N ALA A 20 -10.43 -6.42 15.81
CA ALA A 20 -11.16 -7.58 15.30
C ALA A 20 -11.50 -8.58 16.39
N VAL A 21 -10.49 -8.99 17.17
CA VAL A 21 -10.57 -10.15 18.07
C VAL A 21 -9.97 -9.89 19.45
N GLY A 22 -9.07 -8.92 19.59
CA GLY A 22 -8.38 -8.63 20.85
C GLY A 22 -7.49 -9.79 21.34
N PRO A 23 -7.02 -9.75 22.60
CA PRO A 23 -6.16 -10.80 23.16
C PRO A 23 -6.88 -12.15 23.24
N TYR A 24 -6.11 -13.23 23.20
CA TYR A 24 -6.62 -14.59 23.35
C TYR A 24 -6.60 -15.02 24.82
N PHE A 25 -7.67 -15.64 25.28
CA PHE A 25 -7.83 -16.10 26.66
C PHE A 25 -8.05 -17.60 26.69
N PHE A 26 -7.31 -18.32 27.54
CA PHE A 26 -7.56 -19.73 27.78
C PHE A 26 -7.25 -20.12 29.23
N GLU A 27 -7.83 -21.22 29.68
CA GLU A 27 -7.63 -21.73 31.04
C GLU A 27 -6.52 -22.80 31.05
N LEU A 28 -5.50 -22.59 31.88
CA LEU A 28 -4.41 -23.52 32.11
C LEU A 28 -4.34 -23.87 33.60
N ASP A 29 -4.73 -25.10 33.94
CA ASP A 29 -4.71 -25.64 35.32
C ASP A 29 -5.40 -24.75 36.37
N GLY A 30 -6.51 -24.12 35.97
CA GLY A 30 -7.31 -23.25 36.84
C GLY A 30 -6.83 -21.80 36.90
N THR A 31 -5.80 -21.44 36.12
CA THR A 31 -5.34 -20.07 35.91
C THR A 31 -5.75 -19.59 34.52
N GLU A 32 -6.35 -18.41 34.43
CA GLU A 32 -6.61 -17.77 33.14
C GLU A 32 -5.31 -17.16 32.60
N VAL A 33 -4.89 -17.63 31.43
CA VAL A 33 -3.71 -17.14 30.72
C VAL A 33 -4.19 -16.22 29.60
N VAL A 34 -3.50 -15.09 29.46
CA VAL A 34 -3.79 -14.07 28.44
C VAL A 34 -2.62 -14.03 27.48
N ILE A 35 -2.89 -14.31 26.21
CA ILE A 35 -1.94 -14.10 25.13
C ILE A 35 -2.27 -12.76 24.46
N PRO A 36 -1.35 -11.78 24.47
CA PRO A 36 -1.58 -10.49 23.85
C PRO A 36 -1.79 -10.62 22.33
N VAL A 37 -2.24 -9.55 21.70
CA VAL A 37 -2.28 -9.47 20.23
C VAL A 37 -0.83 -9.55 19.73
N PRO A 38 -0.49 -10.47 18.82
CA PRO A 38 0.88 -10.61 18.33
C PRO A 38 1.28 -9.38 17.54
N SER A 39 2.55 -9.00 17.64
CA SER A 39 3.12 -7.92 16.84
C SER A 39 3.14 -8.26 15.35
N ALA A 40 3.22 -7.24 14.50
CA ALA A 40 3.39 -7.40 13.06
C ALA A 40 4.62 -8.26 12.72
N ASP A 41 5.73 -8.02 13.41
CA ASP A 41 6.98 -8.77 13.25
C ASP A 41 6.81 -10.25 13.66
N ALA A 42 6.17 -10.51 14.80
CA ALA A 42 5.85 -11.87 15.26
C ALA A 42 5.02 -12.65 14.23
N VAL A 43 4.05 -12.01 13.59
CA VAL A 43 3.23 -12.64 12.55
C VAL A 43 4.03 -12.86 11.26
N CYS A 44 4.97 -11.97 10.92
CA CYS A 44 5.88 -12.17 9.79
C CYS A 44 6.83 -13.36 10.02
N ASP A 45 7.30 -13.56 11.25
CA ASP A 45 8.17 -14.68 11.61
C ASP A 45 7.50 -16.05 11.39
N LEU A 46 6.16 -16.11 11.38
CA LEU A 46 5.40 -17.32 11.03
C LEU A 46 5.73 -17.87 9.63
N ASP A 47 6.24 -17.04 8.73
CA ASP A 47 6.63 -17.46 7.38
C ASP A 47 7.90 -18.32 7.35
N ILE A 48 8.77 -18.21 8.37
CA ILE A 48 10.08 -18.88 8.41
C ILE A 48 10.15 -20.01 9.45
N VAL A 49 9.34 -19.96 10.50
CA VAL A 49 9.35 -20.97 11.58
C VAL A 49 8.75 -22.30 11.12
N ALA A 50 9.39 -23.40 11.48
CA ALA A 50 9.00 -24.73 11.03
C ALA A 50 8.34 -25.56 12.14
N SER A 51 8.74 -25.34 13.39
CA SER A 51 8.22 -26.11 14.52
C SER A 51 7.04 -25.42 15.20
N VAL A 52 6.16 -26.23 15.81
CA VAL A 52 5.01 -25.74 16.58
C VAL A 52 5.45 -24.92 17.80
N HIS A 53 6.62 -25.24 18.38
CA HIS A 53 7.18 -24.49 19.52
C HIS A 53 7.68 -23.12 19.08
N GLU A 54 8.36 -23.02 17.95
CA GLU A 54 8.78 -21.72 17.38
C GLU A 54 7.58 -20.88 16.95
N GLN A 55 6.53 -21.49 16.39
CA GLN A 55 5.28 -20.79 16.08
C GLN A 55 4.62 -20.21 17.32
N PHE A 56 4.58 -20.98 18.41
CA PHE A 56 4.04 -20.53 19.68
C PHE A 56 4.87 -19.39 20.29
N ALA A 57 6.20 -19.55 20.32
CA ALA A 57 7.10 -18.53 20.84
C ALA A 57 6.98 -17.21 20.08
N ALA A 58 6.92 -17.27 18.75
CA ALA A 58 6.70 -16.09 17.92
C ALA A 58 5.38 -15.38 18.26
N LEU A 59 4.28 -16.12 18.42
CA LEU A 59 2.95 -15.54 18.67
C LEU A 59 2.78 -14.92 20.05
N VAL A 60 3.48 -15.43 21.06
CA VAL A 60 3.35 -14.95 22.44
C VAL A 60 4.25 -13.74 22.69
N ASP A 61 5.42 -13.69 22.05
CA ASP A 61 6.41 -12.59 22.15
C ASP A 61 6.78 -12.25 23.61
N ASP A 62 6.72 -13.25 24.49
CA ASP A 62 7.08 -13.19 25.91
C ASP A 62 7.71 -14.53 26.31
N ASP A 63 9.04 -14.56 26.40
CA ASP A 63 9.82 -15.76 26.71
C ASP A 63 9.45 -16.38 28.07
N ASP A 64 9.16 -15.56 29.09
CA ASP A 64 8.82 -16.04 30.43
C ASP A 64 7.47 -16.76 30.41
N LEU A 65 6.48 -16.18 29.70
CA LEU A 65 5.16 -16.79 29.53
C LEU A 65 5.22 -18.05 28.66
N VAL A 66 6.07 -18.06 27.63
CA VAL A 66 6.31 -19.23 26.77
C VAL A 66 6.86 -20.38 27.61
N ASP A 67 7.90 -20.14 28.41
CA ASP A 67 8.51 -21.16 29.26
C ASP A 67 7.51 -21.72 30.30
N GLU A 68 6.69 -20.87 30.93
CA GLU A 68 5.65 -21.30 31.88
C GLU A 68 4.62 -22.23 31.22
N ILE A 69 4.12 -21.87 30.03
CA ILE A 69 3.13 -22.68 29.32
C ILE A 69 3.77 -23.98 28.84
N LEU A 70 4.99 -23.93 28.31
CA LEU A 70 5.71 -25.12 27.84
C LEU A 70 6.01 -26.11 28.98
N GLU A 71 6.31 -25.64 30.19
CA GLU A 71 6.50 -26.49 31.37
C GLU A 71 5.22 -27.27 31.70
N VAL A 72 4.06 -26.62 31.65
CA VAL A 72 2.76 -27.29 31.88
C VAL A 72 2.42 -28.29 30.78
N PHE A 73 2.76 -28.00 29.52
CA PHE A 73 2.51 -28.89 28.40
C PHE A 73 3.55 -30.01 28.25
N ALA A 74 4.68 -29.97 28.98
CA ALA A 74 5.71 -31.02 28.95
C ALA A 74 5.18 -32.39 29.41
N ASP A 75 4.23 -32.40 30.36
CA ASP A 75 3.60 -33.61 30.88
C ASP A 75 2.29 -33.98 30.15
N ARG A 76 1.89 -33.22 29.12
CA ARG A 76 0.65 -33.41 28.36
C ARG A 76 0.89 -34.10 27.02
N PRO A 77 -0.14 -34.70 26.40
CA PRO A 77 -0.03 -35.21 25.04
C PRO A 77 0.34 -34.07 24.07
N VAL A 78 1.30 -34.31 23.17
CA VAL A 78 1.76 -33.33 22.16
C VAL A 78 0.59 -32.77 21.33
N GLY A 79 -0.45 -33.60 21.07
CA GLY A 79 -1.65 -33.16 20.36
C GLY A 79 -2.37 -31.98 21.02
N ALA A 80 -2.39 -31.92 22.36
CA ALA A 80 -3.04 -30.82 23.08
C ALA A 80 -2.31 -29.48 22.88
N PHE A 81 -0.97 -29.51 22.79
CA PHE A 81 -0.20 -28.30 22.49
C PHE A 81 -0.39 -27.85 21.03
N VAL A 82 -0.43 -28.80 20.10
CA VAL A 82 -0.73 -28.50 18.68
C VAL A 82 -2.12 -27.89 18.52
N GLU A 83 -3.11 -28.41 19.26
CA GLU A 83 -4.46 -27.85 19.30
C GLU A 83 -4.46 -26.42 19.82
N LEU A 84 -3.80 -26.13 20.95
CA LEU A 84 -3.67 -24.78 21.50
C LEU A 84 -3.06 -23.80 20.49
N VAL A 85 -1.94 -24.17 19.85
CA VAL A 85 -1.31 -23.31 18.84
C VAL A 85 -2.23 -23.10 17.64
N GLY A 86 -2.98 -24.12 17.24
CA GLY A 86 -4.02 -24.01 16.21
C GLY A 86 -5.13 -23.04 16.59
N GLU A 87 -5.61 -23.10 17.84
CA GLU A 87 -6.64 -22.19 18.38
C GLU A 87 -6.15 -20.75 18.43
N ILE A 88 -4.94 -20.50 18.92
CA ILE A 88 -4.32 -19.16 18.96
C ILE A 88 -4.21 -18.59 17.54
N ARG A 89 -3.70 -19.39 16.60
CA ARG A 89 -3.55 -18.96 15.20
C ARG A 89 -4.90 -18.74 14.52
N SER A 90 -5.91 -19.54 14.86
CA SER A 90 -7.28 -19.37 14.37
C SER A 90 -7.90 -18.08 14.92
N HIS A 91 -7.75 -17.81 16.22
CA HIS A 91 -8.24 -16.59 16.87
C HIS A 91 -7.71 -15.34 16.18
N PHE A 92 -6.41 -15.27 15.87
CA PHE A 92 -5.80 -14.13 15.19
C PHE A 92 -5.93 -14.17 13.66
N GLY A 93 -6.64 -15.14 13.07
CA GLY A 93 -6.79 -15.25 11.61
C GLY A 93 -5.48 -15.56 10.86
N VAL A 94 -4.48 -16.12 11.53
CA VAL A 94 -3.13 -16.46 11.00
C VAL A 94 -2.91 -17.97 10.89
N LEU A 95 -3.99 -18.76 10.87
CA LEU A 95 -3.94 -20.22 10.72
C LEU A 95 -3.49 -20.65 9.31
N VAL A 96 -4.01 -19.98 8.27
CA VAL A 96 -3.72 -20.33 6.87
C VAL A 96 -2.88 -19.21 6.25
N PRO A 97 -1.60 -19.46 5.92
CA PRO A 97 -0.76 -18.45 5.28
C PRO A 97 -1.24 -18.19 3.84
N PRO A 98 -1.22 -16.92 3.38
CA PRO A 98 -1.56 -16.59 2.00
C PRO A 98 -0.43 -16.90 1.01
N ASP A 99 -0.77 -16.80 -0.27
CA ASP A 99 0.20 -16.84 -1.36
C ASP A 99 1.17 -15.64 -1.24
N GLY A 100 2.40 -15.91 -0.79
CA GLY A 100 3.43 -14.90 -0.53
C GLY A 100 3.72 -14.62 0.95
N GLY A 101 3.08 -15.34 1.87
CA GLY A 101 3.36 -15.24 3.31
C GLY A 101 2.66 -14.08 4.02
N PHE A 102 2.71 -14.10 5.34
CA PHE A 102 2.20 -13.04 6.20
C PHE A 102 2.96 -11.73 6.06
N LEU A 103 4.25 -11.77 5.72
CA LEU A 103 5.02 -10.55 5.42
C LEU A 103 4.31 -9.67 4.40
N ARG A 104 3.79 -10.28 3.33
CA ARG A 104 3.03 -9.56 2.30
C ARG A 104 1.75 -8.94 2.86
N VAL A 105 1.05 -9.61 3.77
CA VAL A 105 -0.19 -9.11 4.41
C VAL A 105 0.13 -7.89 5.23
N VAL A 106 1.09 -8.02 6.14
CA VAL A 106 1.52 -6.97 7.06
C VAL A 106 1.99 -5.75 6.28
N GLU A 107 2.94 -5.91 5.35
CA GLU A 107 3.45 -4.80 4.54
C GLU A 107 2.34 -4.10 3.73
N THR A 108 1.42 -4.87 3.15
CA THR A 108 0.34 -4.29 2.33
C THR A 108 -0.65 -3.51 3.19
N LEU A 109 -1.01 -4.03 4.36
CA LEU A 109 -1.98 -3.39 5.26
C LEU A 109 -1.38 -2.21 6.00
N ASP A 110 -0.11 -2.26 6.39
CA ASP A 110 0.54 -1.13 7.05
C ASP A 110 0.77 0.05 6.11
N LEU A 111 1.03 -0.22 4.83
CA LEU A 111 1.18 0.84 3.82
C LEU A 111 -0.16 1.38 3.30
N TYR A 112 -1.16 0.52 3.12
CA TYR A 112 -2.38 0.87 2.37
C TYR A 112 -3.70 0.43 3.04
N GLY A 113 -3.67 0.07 4.33
CA GLY A 113 -4.81 -0.50 5.05
C GLY A 113 -6.07 0.35 5.02
N GLU A 114 -5.93 1.67 5.25
CA GLU A 114 -7.06 2.62 5.22
C GLU A 114 -7.72 2.69 3.83
N ASP A 115 -6.89 2.74 2.77
CA ASP A 115 -7.37 2.81 1.39
C ASP A 115 -8.03 1.48 0.96
N ILE A 116 -7.48 0.35 1.40
CA ILE A 116 -8.05 -0.98 1.18
C ILE A 116 -9.39 -1.10 1.89
N GLU A 117 -9.46 -0.74 3.17
CA GLU A 117 -10.70 -0.76 3.96
C GLU A 117 -11.77 0.09 3.27
N ARG A 118 -11.41 1.28 2.80
CA ARG A 118 -12.34 2.16 2.10
C ARG A 118 -12.91 1.52 0.83
N ASP A 119 -12.08 0.88 0.01
CA ASP A 119 -12.52 0.19 -1.19
C ASP A 119 -13.38 -1.05 -0.88
N LEU A 120 -13.06 -1.77 0.20
CA LEU A 120 -13.86 -2.91 0.67
C LEU A 120 -15.25 -2.48 1.14
N ILE A 121 -15.36 -1.36 1.87
CA ILE A 121 -16.64 -0.79 2.29
C ILE A 121 -17.53 -0.49 1.09
N ASP A 122 -16.97 0.08 0.01
CA ASP A 122 -17.70 0.37 -1.22
C ASP A 122 -18.19 -0.93 -1.92
N LEU A 123 -17.47 -2.04 -1.74
CA LEU A 123 -17.87 -3.39 -2.17
C LEU A 123 -18.79 -4.12 -1.18
N ARG A 124 -19.13 -3.50 -0.05
CA ARG A 124 -19.89 -4.09 1.07
C ARG A 124 -19.21 -5.30 1.70
N LEU A 125 -17.89 -5.24 1.80
CA LEU A 125 -17.04 -6.21 2.49
C LEU A 125 -16.45 -5.52 3.73
N ASP A 126 -16.28 -6.29 4.80
CA ASP A 126 -15.67 -5.82 6.03
C ASP A 126 -14.25 -6.41 6.15
N LEU A 127 -13.23 -5.57 6.33
CA LEU A 127 -11.84 -6.03 6.40
C LEU A 127 -11.61 -6.93 7.62
N TYR A 128 -12.36 -6.70 8.69
CA TYR A 128 -12.28 -7.46 9.95
C TYR A 128 -12.73 -8.92 9.77
N ASP A 129 -13.52 -9.23 8.73
CA ASP A 129 -13.96 -10.59 8.42
C ASP A 129 -12.77 -11.49 8.04
N TRP A 130 -11.68 -10.94 7.50
CA TRP A 130 -10.47 -11.72 7.21
C TRP A 130 -9.75 -12.24 8.46
N VAL A 131 -10.01 -11.62 9.62
CA VAL A 131 -9.52 -12.08 10.92
C VAL A 131 -10.58 -12.97 11.58
N ARG A 132 -11.81 -12.46 11.70
CA ARG A 132 -12.92 -13.12 12.44
C ARG A 132 -13.45 -14.37 11.75
N GLU A 133 -13.55 -14.35 10.42
CA GLU A 133 -14.13 -15.41 9.58
C GLU A 133 -13.09 -15.99 8.61
N HIS A 134 -11.80 -16.02 9.00
CA HIS A 134 -10.66 -16.41 8.15
C HIS A 134 -10.81 -17.76 7.41
N GLU A 135 -11.68 -18.66 7.87
CA GLU A 135 -12.03 -19.90 7.15
C GLU A 135 -12.83 -19.63 5.85
N ASP A 136 -13.78 -18.69 5.87
CA ASP A 136 -14.62 -18.30 4.73
C ASP A 136 -14.01 -17.14 3.91
N THR A 137 -13.16 -16.34 4.57
CA THR A 137 -12.44 -15.19 4.02
C THR A 137 -10.94 -15.32 4.25
N PRO A 138 -10.25 -16.25 3.55
CA PRO A 138 -8.80 -16.38 3.66
C PRO A 138 -8.08 -15.16 3.05
N TRP A 139 -6.91 -14.83 3.57
CA TRP A 139 -6.06 -13.72 3.08
C TRP A 139 -5.79 -13.77 1.57
N SER A 140 -5.63 -14.95 0.98
CA SER A 140 -5.48 -15.09 -0.48
C SER A 140 -6.69 -14.54 -1.27
N LYS A 141 -7.90 -14.55 -0.69
CA LYS A 141 -9.10 -13.96 -1.30
C LYS A 141 -9.01 -12.43 -1.33
N LEU A 142 -8.47 -11.81 -0.27
CA LEU A 142 -8.20 -10.37 -0.24
C LEU A 142 -7.28 -9.99 -1.39
N PHE A 143 -6.15 -10.69 -1.54
CA PHE A 143 -5.20 -10.37 -2.60
C PHE A 143 -5.75 -10.57 -4.00
N ARG A 144 -6.65 -11.53 -4.24
CA ARG A 144 -7.34 -11.64 -5.53
C ARG A 144 -8.25 -10.43 -5.84
N ILE A 145 -8.83 -9.82 -4.82
CA ILE A 145 -9.59 -8.56 -4.96
C ILE A 145 -8.61 -7.42 -5.25
N LEU A 146 -7.52 -7.33 -4.48
CA LEU A 146 -6.50 -6.28 -4.64
C LEU A 146 -5.72 -6.36 -5.96
N GLU A 147 -5.64 -7.54 -6.59
CA GLU A 147 -5.07 -7.70 -7.93
C GLU A 147 -5.93 -7.06 -9.03
N ARG A 148 -7.22 -6.86 -8.77
CA ARG A 148 -8.18 -6.22 -9.69
C ARG A 148 -9.04 -5.23 -8.91
N PRO A 149 -8.41 -4.17 -8.37
CA PRO A 149 -9.12 -3.21 -7.55
C PRO A 149 -10.21 -2.51 -8.38
N PRO A 150 -11.26 -1.98 -7.73
CA PRO A 150 -12.28 -1.21 -8.43
C PRO A 150 -11.63 -0.02 -9.14
N GLU A 151 -12.04 0.23 -10.39
CA GLU A 151 -11.43 1.30 -11.20
C GLU A 151 -11.64 2.67 -10.54
N GLY A 152 -10.53 3.28 -10.12
CA GLY A 152 -10.53 4.58 -9.44
C GLY A 152 -10.88 4.51 -7.96
N GLY A 153 -10.75 3.32 -7.38
CA GLY A 153 -10.70 3.11 -5.94
C GLY A 153 -9.51 3.78 -5.28
N TRP A 154 -9.57 3.85 -3.96
CA TRP A 154 -8.59 4.45 -3.08
C TRP A 154 -7.27 3.69 -3.11
N PHE A 155 -7.31 2.35 -3.02
CA PHE A 155 -6.10 1.52 -3.04
C PHE A 155 -5.35 1.65 -4.36
N GLU A 156 -6.09 1.61 -5.47
CA GLU A 156 -5.51 1.79 -6.80
C GLU A 156 -4.87 3.18 -6.98
N ALA A 157 -5.43 4.21 -6.35
CA ALA A 157 -4.86 5.55 -6.36
C ALA A 157 -3.62 5.64 -5.47
N ALA A 158 -3.67 5.06 -4.26
CA ALA A 158 -2.58 5.02 -3.28
C ALA A 158 -1.32 4.40 -3.86
N LEU A 159 -1.44 3.22 -4.48
CA LEU A 159 -0.34 2.54 -5.19
C LEU A 159 0.31 3.42 -6.26
N LYS A 160 -0.46 4.33 -6.87
CA LYS A 160 0.03 5.19 -7.95
C LYS A 160 0.46 6.57 -7.49
N SER A 161 0.12 6.97 -6.27
CA SER A 161 0.65 8.14 -5.60
C SER A 161 1.90 7.84 -4.77
N ASP A 162 2.24 6.57 -4.57
CA ASP A 162 3.46 6.12 -3.92
C ASP A 162 4.70 6.39 -4.80
N ILE A 163 5.55 7.31 -4.33
CA ILE A 163 6.77 7.74 -5.01
C ILE A 163 7.90 6.73 -4.83
N GLU A 164 7.98 6.08 -3.66
CA GLU A 164 9.01 5.08 -3.39
C GLU A 164 8.82 3.85 -4.26
N LEU A 165 7.57 3.38 -4.36
CA LEU A 165 7.19 2.30 -5.26
C LEU A 165 7.48 2.69 -6.72
N ALA A 166 7.15 3.92 -7.12
CA ALA A 166 7.44 4.42 -8.46
C ALA A 166 8.95 4.44 -8.76
N GLU A 167 9.78 4.84 -7.79
CA GLU A 167 11.24 4.83 -7.92
C GLU A 167 11.79 3.40 -8.03
N GLN A 168 11.32 2.47 -7.21
CA GLN A 168 11.73 1.06 -7.27
C GLN A 168 11.39 0.43 -8.62
N ILE A 169 10.19 0.68 -9.14
CA ILE A 169 9.76 0.23 -10.47
C ILE A 169 10.65 0.84 -11.55
N ALA A 170 10.98 2.13 -11.45
CA ALA A 170 11.84 2.81 -12.41
C ALA A 170 13.27 2.25 -12.40
N LYS A 171 13.84 1.95 -11.22
CA LYS A 171 15.15 1.30 -11.06
C LYS A 171 15.15 -0.10 -11.69
N ARG A 172 14.17 -0.95 -11.35
CA ARG A 172 14.05 -2.31 -11.89
C ARG A 172 13.94 -2.32 -13.42
N LYS A 173 13.17 -1.39 -14.00
CA LYS A 173 13.02 -1.24 -15.46
C LYS A 173 14.30 -0.76 -16.15
N LYS A 174 15.08 0.10 -15.49
CA LYS A 174 16.38 0.54 -16.00
C LYS A 174 17.36 -0.63 -16.08
N ASP A 175 17.32 -1.53 -15.10
CA ASP A 175 18.20 -2.70 -15.03
C ASP A 175 17.79 -3.81 -16.01
N SER A 176 16.48 -3.96 -16.30
CA SER A 176 15.97 -4.95 -17.26
C SER A 176 16.02 -4.49 -18.73
N GLY A 177 16.26 -3.21 -19.01
CA GLY A 177 16.29 -2.65 -20.36
C GLY A 177 14.92 -2.59 -21.05
N GLU A 178 13.82 -2.82 -20.32
CA GLU A 178 12.46 -2.73 -20.86
C GLU A 178 12.09 -1.27 -21.16
N GLN A 179 11.69 -1.01 -22.41
CA GLN A 179 11.21 0.32 -22.82
C GLN A 179 9.90 0.65 -22.13
N GLN A 180 9.81 1.89 -21.62
CA GLN A 180 8.59 2.44 -21.02
C GLN A 180 7.39 2.25 -21.96
N ALA A 181 6.49 1.34 -21.63
CA ALA A 181 5.11 1.47 -22.05
C ALA A 181 4.63 2.84 -21.54
N SER A 182 4.08 3.66 -22.44
CA SER A 182 3.48 4.94 -22.04
C SER A 182 2.51 4.66 -20.89
N PRO A 183 2.54 5.44 -19.80
CA PRO A 183 1.63 5.20 -18.69
C PRO A 183 0.22 5.25 -19.26
N SER A 184 -0.44 4.09 -19.33
CA SER A 184 -1.87 4.02 -19.61
C SER A 184 -2.52 4.68 -18.42
N ARG A 185 -2.86 5.97 -18.56
CA ARG A 185 -3.25 6.86 -17.48
C ARG A 185 -4.31 6.21 -16.63
N PRO A 186 -3.94 5.74 -15.45
CA PRO A 186 -4.84 4.96 -14.65
C PRO A 186 -5.40 5.87 -13.54
N PRO A 187 -6.51 5.47 -12.92
CA PRO A 187 -7.32 6.40 -12.18
C PRO A 187 -6.66 6.77 -10.84
N LEU A 188 -6.66 8.08 -10.56
CA LEU A 188 -6.47 8.64 -9.22
C LEU A 188 -7.86 8.76 -8.57
N VAL A 189 -7.96 9.01 -7.26
CA VAL A 189 -9.26 9.04 -6.56
C VAL A 189 -10.28 9.91 -7.30
N GLY A 190 -11.36 9.29 -7.80
CA GLY A 190 -12.41 9.96 -8.58
C GLY A 190 -12.03 10.43 -10.00
N TRP A 191 -10.84 10.08 -10.50
CA TRP A 191 -10.34 10.33 -11.85
C TRP A 191 -10.35 9.06 -12.70
N THR A 192 -11.53 8.57 -13.08
CA THR A 192 -11.70 7.36 -13.90
C THR A 192 -11.30 7.57 -15.36
N ARG A 193 -11.15 6.48 -16.13
CA ARG A 193 -10.89 6.55 -17.57
C ARG A 193 -11.96 7.35 -18.33
N ASP A 194 -13.22 7.23 -17.92
CA ASP A 194 -14.32 8.00 -18.49
C ASP A 194 -14.16 9.49 -18.22
N ARG A 195 -13.73 9.87 -17.00
CA ARG A 195 -13.46 11.27 -16.66
C ARG A 195 -12.29 11.83 -17.44
N ASP A 196 -11.22 11.07 -17.63
CA ASP A 196 -10.08 11.47 -18.46
C ASP A 196 -10.50 11.65 -19.93
N THR A 197 -11.28 10.70 -20.46
CA THR A 197 -11.81 10.73 -21.83
C THR A 197 -12.72 11.94 -22.03
N ASN A 198 -13.64 12.20 -21.11
CA ASN A 198 -14.52 13.37 -21.15
C ASN A 198 -13.74 14.69 -21.07
N THR A 199 -12.68 14.72 -20.26
CA THR A 199 -11.78 15.87 -20.15
C THR A 199 -11.02 16.09 -21.47
N ALA A 200 -10.52 15.04 -22.10
CA ALA A 200 -9.84 15.10 -23.40
C ALA A 200 -10.78 15.56 -24.54
N ILE A 201 -12.04 15.10 -24.52
CA ILE A 201 -13.08 15.56 -25.46
C ILE A 201 -13.32 17.05 -25.26
N LEU A 202 -13.51 17.50 -24.01
CA LEU A 202 -13.75 18.90 -23.70
C LEU A 202 -12.57 19.80 -24.09
N GLU A 203 -11.33 19.38 -23.87
CA GLU A 203 -10.14 20.09 -24.34
C GLU A 203 -10.09 20.20 -25.86
N THR A 204 -10.43 19.11 -26.57
CA THR A 204 -10.48 19.10 -28.03
C THR A 204 -11.54 20.07 -28.55
N LEU A 205 -12.72 20.08 -27.94
CA LEU A 205 -13.79 21.02 -28.26
C LEU A 205 -13.37 22.48 -28.03
N ARG A 206 -12.71 22.78 -26.90
CA ARG A 206 -12.18 24.12 -26.61
C ARG A 206 -11.10 24.55 -27.62
N ARG A 207 -10.26 23.63 -28.09
CA ARG A 207 -9.25 23.89 -29.13
C ARG A 207 -9.90 24.14 -30.49
N ILE A 208 -10.93 23.38 -30.84
CA ILE A 208 -11.72 23.59 -32.07
C ILE A 208 -12.41 24.94 -32.02
N GLU A 209 -13.04 25.30 -30.90
CA GLU A 209 -13.65 26.61 -30.72
C GLU A 209 -12.63 27.74 -30.91
N ALA A 210 -11.48 27.65 -30.23
CA ALA A 210 -10.42 28.64 -30.37
C ALA A 210 -9.88 28.72 -31.81
N SER A 211 -9.74 27.60 -32.51
CA SER A 211 -9.26 27.59 -33.90
C SER A 211 -10.30 28.18 -34.86
N ILE A 212 -11.60 27.97 -34.65
CA ILE A 212 -12.67 28.60 -35.42
C ILE A 212 -12.62 30.12 -35.27
N PHE A 213 -12.46 30.62 -34.04
CA PHE A 213 -12.32 32.07 -33.80
C PHE A 213 -11.06 32.67 -34.42
N GLN A 214 -9.93 31.95 -34.37
CA GLN A 214 -8.67 32.39 -34.98
C GLN A 214 -8.69 32.33 -36.51
N ALA A 215 -9.41 31.37 -37.10
CA ALA A 215 -9.58 31.24 -38.54
C ALA A 215 -10.57 32.26 -39.12
N SER A 216 -11.50 32.77 -38.32
CA SER A 216 -12.49 33.76 -38.75
C SER A 216 -11.84 35.09 -39.17
N PRO A 217 -11.97 35.54 -40.43
CA PRO A 217 -11.41 36.81 -40.88
C PRO A 217 -11.98 38.03 -40.14
N LYS A 218 -13.19 37.91 -39.59
CA LYS A 218 -13.87 38.98 -38.86
C LYS A 218 -13.43 39.10 -37.39
N ILE A 219 -12.84 38.05 -36.82
CA ILE A 219 -12.52 37.94 -35.39
C ILE A 219 -11.02 37.66 -35.16
N LYS A 220 -10.24 37.56 -36.25
CA LYS A 220 -8.80 37.32 -36.24
C LYS A 220 -8.08 38.26 -35.26
N GLY A 221 -7.44 37.68 -34.24
CA GLY A 221 -6.71 38.41 -33.18
C GLY A 221 -7.57 38.91 -32.00
N ARG A 222 -8.90 38.77 -32.05
CA ARG A 222 -9.83 39.09 -30.94
C ARG A 222 -10.47 37.86 -30.30
N GLY A 223 -10.21 36.67 -30.85
CA GLY A 223 -10.69 35.39 -30.30
C GLY A 223 -9.95 34.97 -29.03
N PRO A 224 -10.51 34.01 -28.26
CA PRO A 224 -9.85 33.46 -27.09
C PRO A 224 -8.48 32.85 -27.44
N LYS A 225 -7.52 33.00 -26.52
CA LYS A 225 -6.21 32.36 -26.64
C LYS A 225 -6.38 30.84 -26.70
N THR A 226 -5.43 30.15 -27.32
CA THR A 226 -5.38 28.69 -27.31
C THR A 226 -5.47 28.20 -25.87
N PRO A 227 -6.53 27.44 -25.52
CA PRO A 227 -6.78 27.03 -24.15
C PRO A 227 -5.64 26.13 -23.68
N ARG A 228 -5.16 26.39 -22.46
CA ARG A 228 -4.26 25.45 -21.77
C ARG A 228 -5.04 24.17 -21.47
N ASN A 229 -4.31 23.06 -21.42
CA ASN A 229 -4.86 21.80 -20.93
C ASN A 229 -5.41 22.00 -19.52
N LEU A 230 -6.49 21.32 -19.21
CA LEU A 230 -7.03 21.28 -17.86
C LEU A 230 -5.99 20.63 -16.95
N LEU A 231 -5.93 21.11 -15.71
CA LEU A 231 -5.11 20.49 -14.69
C LEU A 231 -5.63 19.06 -14.50
N ARG A 232 -4.71 18.11 -14.58
CA ARG A 232 -4.96 16.70 -14.28
C ARG A 232 -4.09 16.35 -13.07
N PRO A 233 -4.62 15.58 -12.12
CA PRO A 233 -3.82 15.09 -11.02
C PRO A 233 -2.70 14.20 -11.58
N LEU A 234 -1.48 14.38 -11.07
CA LEU A 234 -0.29 13.67 -11.55
C LEU A 234 -0.10 12.39 -10.73
N THR A 235 0.21 11.28 -11.40
CA THR A 235 0.62 10.07 -10.68
C THR A 235 2.04 10.26 -10.13
N ALA A 236 2.42 9.51 -9.10
CA ALA A 236 3.79 9.46 -8.60
C ALA A 236 4.80 9.10 -9.69
N GLN A 237 4.45 8.20 -10.61
CA GLN A 237 5.31 7.91 -11.74
C GLN A 237 5.51 9.13 -12.65
N GLU A 238 4.44 9.88 -12.95
CA GLU A 238 4.54 11.12 -13.74
C GLU A 238 5.30 12.22 -12.97
N ARG A 239 5.11 12.32 -11.64
CA ARG A 239 5.87 13.24 -10.76
C ARG A 239 7.36 12.89 -10.76
N TYR A 240 7.69 11.61 -10.59
CA TYR A 240 9.06 11.10 -10.62
C TYR A 240 9.73 11.28 -11.98
N ASP A 241 9.04 10.95 -13.08
CA ASP A 241 9.58 11.15 -14.43
C ASP A 241 9.82 12.65 -14.71
N LYS A 242 8.91 13.52 -14.27
CA LYS A 242 9.08 14.98 -14.36
C LYS A 242 10.28 15.43 -13.53
N TYR A 243 10.42 14.97 -12.29
CA TYR A 243 11.57 15.23 -11.42
C TYR A 243 12.89 14.78 -12.07
N ARG A 244 12.94 13.56 -12.61
CA ARG A 244 14.12 13.03 -13.30
C ARG A 244 14.50 13.89 -14.50
N LEU A 245 13.53 14.27 -15.33
CA LEU A 245 13.77 15.16 -16.48
C LEU A 245 14.28 16.54 -16.03
N TYR A 246 13.79 17.07 -14.90
CA TYR A 246 14.32 18.30 -14.32
C TYR A 246 15.78 18.15 -13.90
N VAL A 247 16.12 17.07 -13.19
CA VAL A 247 17.51 16.77 -12.77
C VAL A 247 18.42 16.63 -13.99
N GLU A 248 18.01 15.85 -15.00
CA GLU A 248 18.78 15.67 -16.23
C GLU A 248 18.99 16.99 -16.96
N HIS A 249 17.94 17.82 -17.07
CA HIS A 249 18.03 19.12 -17.70
C HIS A 249 18.91 20.09 -16.90
N ASP A 250 18.84 20.08 -15.57
CA ASP A 250 19.69 20.88 -14.69
C ASP A 250 21.17 20.48 -14.83
N ASP A 251 21.45 19.18 -14.91
CA ASP A 251 22.79 18.66 -15.15
C ASP A 251 23.33 18.99 -16.55
N ILE A 252 22.49 18.89 -17.59
CA ILE A 252 22.85 19.29 -18.96
C ILE A 252 23.11 20.80 -19.00
N ALA A 253 22.22 21.61 -18.43
CA ALA A 253 22.37 23.06 -18.37
C ALA A 253 23.64 23.45 -17.61
N SER A 254 23.94 22.79 -16.49
CA SER A 254 25.17 22.95 -15.72
C SER A 254 26.41 22.60 -16.54
N LYS A 255 26.38 21.54 -17.36
CA LYS A 255 27.50 21.14 -18.23
C LYS A 255 27.70 22.10 -19.40
N VAL A 256 26.61 22.61 -19.99
CA VAL A 256 26.64 23.49 -21.17
C VAL A 256 27.00 24.93 -20.80
N LEU A 257 26.46 25.44 -19.71
CA LEU A 257 26.61 26.85 -19.29
C LEU A 257 27.72 27.04 -18.23
N GLY A 258 28.23 25.96 -17.64
CA GLY A 258 29.33 25.96 -16.69
C GLY A 258 29.09 26.89 -15.50
N SER A 259 30.04 27.78 -15.21
CA SER A 259 29.97 28.73 -14.09
C SER A 259 28.88 29.80 -14.19
N ARG A 260 28.19 29.92 -15.34
CA ARG A 260 27.08 30.87 -15.52
C ARG A 260 25.73 30.30 -15.12
N TYR A 261 25.65 28.99 -14.86
CA TYR A 261 24.42 28.34 -14.46
C TYR A 261 24.33 28.28 -12.94
N LYS A 262 23.20 28.75 -12.41
CA LYS A 262 22.84 28.55 -11.01
C LYS A 262 21.82 27.42 -10.99
N ARG A 263 22.19 26.29 -10.37
CA ARG A 263 21.29 25.14 -10.21
C ARG A 263 20.00 25.61 -9.56
N LEU A 264 18.88 25.18 -10.12
CA LEU A 264 17.57 25.47 -9.55
C LEU A 264 17.41 24.62 -8.27
N SER A 265 16.71 25.15 -7.27
CA SER A 265 16.25 24.31 -6.16
C SER A 265 15.38 23.22 -6.74
N LEU A 266 15.73 21.97 -6.47
CA LEU A 266 14.98 20.81 -6.96
C LEU A 266 13.54 20.91 -6.42
N PRO A 267 12.52 20.78 -7.28
CA PRO A 267 11.16 20.64 -6.78
C PRO A 267 11.08 19.36 -5.95
N ASP A 268 10.46 19.44 -4.78
CA ASP A 268 10.18 18.26 -3.98
C ASP A 268 9.25 17.33 -4.79
N PRO A 269 9.63 16.06 -5.04
CA PRO A 269 8.77 15.14 -5.78
C PRO A 269 7.46 14.82 -5.05
N THR A 270 7.34 15.16 -3.75
CA THR A 270 6.16 14.92 -2.92
C THR A 270 5.11 16.04 -3.00
N ASP A 271 5.49 17.25 -3.44
CA ASP A 271 4.60 18.41 -3.57
C ASP A 271 3.89 18.48 -4.95
N ASP A 272 2.61 18.87 -4.96
CA ASP A 272 1.74 19.02 -6.15
C ASP A 272 1.91 20.33 -6.94
#